data_AF-A0A6A8LTI3-F1
#
_entry.id   AF-A0A6A8LTI3-F1
#
_cell.length_a   1.000
_cell.length_b   1.000
_cell.length_c   1.000
_cell.angle_alpha   90.00
_cell.angle_beta   90.00
_cell.angle_gamma   90.00
#
_symmetry.space_group_name_H-M   'P 1'
#
loop_
_entity.id
_entity.type
_entity.pdbx_description
1 polymer ?
#
loop_
_entity_poly.entity_id
_entity_poly.type
_entity_poly.pdbx_seq_one_letter_code
_entity_poly.pdbx_strand_id
1 'polypeptide(L)'
;DEAQFLEKHHVLELTQIVDELNIPVMTFGLKNDFMNELFEGSKYLLLYADKIEEMKTICWFCNKKAIMNLRMNDSRPVYSGEQIMIGGNESYYPVCRKHYFNPPINNLEKDEGEING
;
A
#
# COMPACT_ATOMS: atom_id res chain seq x y z
N ASP A 1 9.33 5.74 9.43
CA ASP A 1 8.31 4.72 9.08
C ASP A 1 7.09 5.44 8.54
N GLU A 2 6.15 4.73 7.94
CA GLU A 2 4.91 5.27 7.35
C GLU A 2 5.15 6.44 6.39
N ALA A 3 6.20 6.34 5.57
CA ALA A 3 6.72 7.41 4.74
C ALA A 3 5.75 7.88 3.64
N GLN A 4 4.66 7.15 3.42
CA GLN A 4 3.57 7.59 2.57
C GLN A 4 2.90 8.89 3.08
N PHE A 5 3.00 9.18 4.38
CA PHE A 5 2.47 10.42 4.98
C PHE A 5 3.44 11.60 4.90
N LEU A 6 4.62 11.44 4.29
CA LEU A 6 5.49 12.56 4.03
C LEU A 6 4.91 13.45 2.93
N GLU A 7 5.14 14.74 3.05
CA GLU A 7 4.92 15.71 1.99
C GLU A 7 6.23 15.92 1.21
N LYS A 8 6.14 16.59 0.06
CA LYS A 8 7.31 16.94 -0.75
C LYS A 8 8.46 17.55 0.06
N HIS A 9 8.15 18.51 0.94
CA HIS A 9 9.16 19.28 1.64
C HIS A 9 9.96 18.40 2.62
N HIS A 10 9.29 17.49 3.35
CA HIS A 10 9.96 16.50 4.19
C HIS A 10 10.96 15.68 3.38
N VAL A 11 10.59 15.21 2.18
CA VAL A 11 11.51 14.40 1.34
C VAL A 11 12.76 15.21 0.94
N LEU A 12 12.61 16.49 0.60
CA LEU A 12 13.75 17.34 0.28
C LEU A 12 14.66 17.57 1.50
N GLU A 13 14.09 17.78 2.68
CA GLU A 13 14.86 17.90 3.92
C GLU A 13 15.64 16.62 4.22
N LEU A 14 15.06 15.43 3.97
CA LEU A 14 15.77 14.16 4.09
C LEU A 14 16.96 14.07 3.13
N THR A 15 16.83 14.56 1.89
CA THR A 15 17.96 14.60 0.95
C THR A 15 19.08 15.50 1.43
N GLN A 16 18.76 16.66 2.03
CA GLN A 16 19.76 17.56 2.60
C GLN A 16 20.53 16.90 3.76
N ILE A 17 19.86 16.11 4.60
CA ILE A 17 20.54 15.36 5.66
C ILE A 17 21.57 14.38 5.07
N VAL A 18 21.21 13.68 3.99
CA VAL A 18 22.13 12.76 3.32
C VAL A 18 23.30 13.52 2.71
N ASP A 19 23.03 14.57 1.94
CA ASP A 19 24.04 15.28 1.15
C ASP A 19 24.96 16.16 2.00
N GLU A 20 24.41 16.91 2.97
CA GLU A 20 25.15 17.91 3.74
C GLU A 20 25.80 17.32 4.99
N LEU A 21 25.13 16.35 5.62
CA LEU A 21 25.60 15.76 6.88
C LEU A 21 26.25 14.39 6.68
N ASN A 22 26.14 13.80 5.48
CA ASN A 22 26.64 12.46 5.17
C ASN A 22 26.05 11.38 6.12
N ILE A 23 24.78 11.55 6.50
CA ILE A 23 24.05 10.63 7.38
C ILE A 23 23.01 9.87 6.54
N PRO A 24 23.06 8.52 6.50
CA PRO A 24 22.08 7.75 5.73
C PRO A 24 20.69 7.85 6.36
N VAL A 25 19.69 8.10 5.51
CA VAL A 25 18.27 8.12 5.89
C VAL A 25 17.58 6.89 5.31
N MET A 26 16.78 6.20 6.13
CA MET A 26 15.97 5.06 5.71
C MET A 26 14.50 5.33 5.95
N THR A 27 13.69 5.13 4.91
CA THR A 27 12.23 5.28 4.96
C THR A 27 11.54 3.98 4.61
N PHE A 28 10.45 3.68 5.30
CA PHE A 28 9.57 2.54 5.04
C PHE A 28 8.15 3.07 4.89
N GLY A 29 7.39 2.55 3.93
CA GLY A 29 6.02 3.01 3.68
C GLY A 29 5.38 2.39 2.45
N LEU A 30 4.09 2.65 2.28
CA LEU A 30 3.31 2.19 1.14
C LEU A 30 3.57 3.03 -0.10
N LYS A 31 3.74 2.37 -1.25
CA LYS A 31 3.96 3.06 -2.53
C LYS A 31 2.70 3.76 -3.05
N ASN A 32 1.58 3.03 -3.06
CA ASN A 32 0.32 3.48 -3.63
C ASN A 32 -0.85 3.15 -2.71
N ASP A 33 -1.90 3.96 -2.81
CA ASP A 33 -3.14 3.79 -2.06
C ASP A 33 -4.02 2.68 -2.64
N PHE A 34 -5.24 2.57 -2.12
CA PHE A 34 -6.24 1.59 -2.56
C PHE A 34 -6.91 1.94 -3.90
N MET A 35 -6.79 3.19 -4.36
CA MET A 35 -7.23 3.62 -5.69
C MET A 35 -6.12 3.41 -6.73
N ASN A 36 -4.97 2.89 -6.31
CA ASN A 36 -3.76 2.70 -7.09
C ASN A 36 -3.10 4.01 -7.58
N GLU A 37 -3.25 5.07 -6.79
CA GLU A 37 -2.52 6.33 -6.93
C GLU A 37 -1.30 6.35 -6.00
N LEU A 38 -0.21 6.99 -6.44
CA LEU A 38 0.96 7.17 -5.58
C LEU A 38 0.63 8.11 -4.43
N PHE A 39 1.04 7.74 -3.21
CA PHE A 39 1.10 8.71 -2.12
C PHE A 39 2.12 9.80 -2.44
N GLU A 40 1.89 11.02 -1.94
CA GLU A 40 2.77 12.16 -2.22
C GLU A 40 4.21 11.89 -1.77
N GLY A 41 4.40 11.48 -0.52
CA GLY A 41 5.71 11.15 0.03
C GLY A 41 6.41 10.08 -0.80
N SER A 42 5.70 9.01 -1.12
CA SER A 42 6.21 7.91 -1.95
C SER A 42 6.57 8.36 -3.36
N LYS A 43 5.78 9.25 -3.99
CA LYS A 43 6.09 9.84 -5.30
C LYS A 43 7.42 10.59 -5.27
N TYR A 44 7.66 11.40 -4.25
CA TYR A 44 8.92 12.15 -4.15
C TYR A 44 10.10 11.26 -3.72
N LEU A 45 9.88 10.28 -2.85
CA LEU A 45 10.90 9.28 -2.52
C LEU A 45 11.34 8.48 -3.76
N LEU A 46 10.41 8.13 -4.66
CA LEU A 46 10.75 7.47 -5.92
C LEU A 46 11.62 8.32 -6.87
N LEU A 47 11.57 9.66 -6.74
CA LEU A 47 12.37 10.58 -7.55
C LEU A 47 13.76 10.83 -6.96
N TYR A 48 13.86 10.88 -5.63
CA TYR A 48 15.06 11.37 -4.95
C TYR A 48 15.85 10.30 -4.18
N ALA A 49 15.28 9.14 -3.87
CA ALA A 49 16.01 8.11 -3.13
C ALA A 49 17.12 7.48 -3.97
N ASP A 50 18.34 7.42 -3.43
CA ASP A 50 19.49 6.76 -4.07
C ASP A 50 19.26 5.26 -4.29
N LYS A 51 18.47 4.64 -3.42
CA LYS A 51 18.13 3.22 -3.47
C LYS A 51 16.68 3.00 -3.10
N ILE A 52 16.00 2.18 -3.90
CA ILE A 52 14.62 1.77 -3.66
C ILE A 52 14.58 0.25 -3.63
N GLU A 53 14.10 -0.31 -2.52
CA GLU A 53 13.85 -1.74 -2.38
C GLU A 53 12.36 -2.00 -2.22
N GLU A 54 11.81 -2.85 -3.09
CA GLU A 54 10.42 -3.27 -2.99
C GLU A 54 10.30 -4.55 -2.17
N MET A 55 9.58 -4.48 -1.05
CA MET A 55 9.24 -5.63 -0.25
C MET A 55 8.31 -6.57 -1.02
N LYS A 56 8.70 -7.83 -1.17
CA LYS A 56 7.91 -8.82 -1.90
C LYS A 56 6.78 -9.32 -1.01
N THR A 57 5.55 -9.04 -1.42
CA THR A 57 4.33 -9.63 -0.84
C THR A 57 3.67 -10.55 -1.87
N ILE A 58 3.00 -11.59 -1.41
CA ILE A 58 2.26 -12.52 -2.28
C ILE A 58 0.81 -12.05 -2.36
N CYS A 59 0.22 -12.12 -3.55
CA CYS A 59 -1.18 -11.79 -3.77
C CYS A 59 -2.07 -12.70 -2.94
N TRP A 60 -3.03 -12.12 -2.21
CA TRP A 60 -3.97 -12.86 -1.37
C TRP A 60 -4.68 -14.01 -2.13
N PHE A 61 -5.04 -13.77 -3.39
CA PHE A 61 -5.79 -14.74 -4.21
C PHE A 61 -4.94 -15.64 -5.13
N CYS A 62 -3.61 -15.47 -5.19
CA CYS A 62 -2.74 -16.34 -6.00
C CYS A 62 -1.25 -16.18 -5.68
N ASN A 63 -0.43 -17.08 -6.22
CA ASN A 63 1.02 -17.09 -5.94
C ASN A 63 1.84 -16.04 -6.72
N LYS A 64 1.20 -15.00 -7.27
CA LYS A 64 1.90 -13.90 -7.97
C LYS A 64 2.26 -12.79 -6.99
N LYS A 65 3.26 -11.98 -7.34
CA LYS A 65 3.63 -10.78 -6.59
C LYS A 65 2.43 -9.83 -6.42
N ALA A 66 2.17 -9.42 -5.19
CA ALA A 66 1.24 -8.34 -4.88
C ALA A 66 1.92 -7.00 -5.14
N ILE A 67 1.21 -6.10 -5.81
CA ILE A 67 1.69 -4.75 -6.16
C ILE A 67 0.63 -3.67 -5.95
N MET A 68 -0.57 -4.05 -5.49
CA MET A 68 -1.73 -3.18 -5.30
C MET A 68 -2.42 -3.51 -3.97
N ASN A 69 -3.08 -2.53 -3.38
CA ASN A 69 -3.86 -2.68 -2.16
C ASN A 69 -5.34 -2.67 -2.53
N LEU A 70 -6.05 -3.78 -2.33
CA LEU A 70 -7.49 -3.87 -2.57
C LEU A 70 -8.23 -3.54 -1.27
N ARG A 71 -9.06 -2.50 -1.28
CA ARG A 71 -10.00 -2.21 -0.19
C ARG A 71 -11.30 -2.97 -0.42
N MET A 72 -11.78 -3.62 0.62
CA MET A 72 -13.06 -4.33 0.66
C MET A 72 -13.96 -3.70 1.72
N ASN A 73 -15.22 -3.48 1.39
CA ASN A 73 -16.27 -3.06 2.32
C ASN A 73 -17.50 -3.94 2.08
N ASP A 74 -18.04 -4.55 3.14
CA ASP A 74 -19.15 -5.52 3.06
C ASP A 74 -18.98 -6.55 1.93
N SER A 75 -17.79 -7.18 1.86
CA SER A 75 -17.41 -8.18 0.85
C SER A 75 -17.42 -7.70 -0.61
N ARG A 76 -17.45 -6.38 -0.83
CA ARG A 76 -17.36 -5.77 -2.16
C ARG A 76 -16.08 -4.92 -2.31
N PRO A 77 -15.42 -4.98 -3.48
CA PRO A 77 -14.24 -4.15 -3.72
C PRO A 77 -14.62 -2.68 -3.87
N VAL A 78 -13.81 -1.81 -3.26
CA VAL A 78 -13.97 -0.34 -3.27
C VAL A 78 -12.78 0.28 -3.98
N TYR A 79 -13.05 1.18 -4.93
CA TYR A 79 -12.02 1.84 -5.76
C TYR A 79 -12.12 3.38 -5.73
N SER A 80 -12.98 3.92 -4.87
CA SER A 80 -13.15 5.36 -4.67
C SER A 80 -13.54 5.63 -3.22
N GLY A 81 -13.41 6.89 -2.79
CA GLY A 81 -13.72 7.32 -1.43
C GLY A 81 -12.50 7.92 -0.73
N GLU A 82 -12.67 8.31 0.53
CA GLU A 82 -11.58 8.89 1.31
C GLU A 82 -10.51 7.83 1.61
N GLN A 83 -9.24 8.25 1.49
CA GLN A 83 -8.07 7.40 1.79
C GLN A 83 -7.97 7.00 3.26
N ILE A 84 -8.58 7.77 4.16
CA ILE A 84 -8.53 7.56 5.60
C ILE A 84 -9.96 7.61 6.14
N MET A 85 -10.52 6.47 6.50
CA MET A 85 -11.72 6.39 7.34
C MET A 85 -11.39 5.55 8.58
N ILE A 86 -11.59 6.14 9.76
CA ILE A 86 -11.44 5.43 11.03
C ILE A 86 -12.82 4.86 11.40
N GLY A 87 -12.96 3.53 11.32
CA GLY A 87 -14.16 2.79 11.73
C GLY A 87 -14.94 2.17 10.57
N GLY A 88 -15.18 0.85 10.66
CA GLY A 88 -15.92 0.04 9.68
C GLY A 88 -15.39 -1.40 9.61
N ASN A 89 -16.15 -2.34 9.03
CA ASN A 89 -15.70 -3.71 8.71
C ASN A 89 -14.88 -3.73 7.40
N GLU A 90 -13.99 -2.77 7.23
CA GLU A 90 -13.19 -2.66 6.01
C GLU A 90 -11.91 -3.48 6.13
N SER A 91 -11.59 -4.20 5.06
CA SER A 91 -10.39 -5.04 4.98
C SER A 91 -9.52 -4.61 3.80
N TYR A 92 -8.21 -4.62 3.99
CA TYR A 92 -7.23 -4.33 2.95
C TYR A 92 -6.43 -5.58 2.61
N TYR A 93 -6.38 -5.93 1.32
CA TYR A 93 -5.70 -7.12 0.82
C TYR A 93 -4.58 -6.75 -0.16
N PRO A 94 -3.33 -7.22 0.05
CA PRO A 94 -2.28 -7.09 -0.94
C PRO A 94 -2.57 -8.04 -2.10
N VAL A 95 -2.72 -7.50 -3.32
CA VAL A 95 -3.11 -8.28 -4.50
C VAL A 95 -2.25 -7.97 -5.72
N CYS A 96 -2.21 -8.92 -6.66
CA CYS A 96 -1.64 -8.68 -7.98
C CYS A 96 -2.60 -7.82 -8.82
N ARG A 97 -2.08 -7.15 -9.85
CA ARG A 97 -2.89 -6.31 -10.76
C ARG A 97 -4.14 -7.00 -11.32
N LYS A 98 -4.07 -8.29 -11.63
CA LYS A 98 -5.23 -9.04 -12.15
C LYS A 98 -6.37 -9.08 -11.14
N HIS A 99 -6.05 -9.43 -9.90
CA HIS A 99 -7.04 -9.60 -8.84
C HIS A 99 -7.45 -8.29 -8.16
N TYR A 100 -6.67 -7.21 -8.34
CA TYR A 100 -7.16 -5.87 -8.03
C TYR A 100 -8.38 -5.53 -8.90
N PHE A 101 -8.34 -5.76 -10.22
CA PHE A 101 -9.48 -5.44 -11.10
C PHE A 101 -10.55 -6.54 -11.18
N ASN A 102 -10.20 -7.78 -10.87
CA ASN A 102 -11.10 -8.94 -10.94
C ASN A 102 -10.90 -9.85 -9.71
N PRO A 103 -11.24 -9.38 -8.50
CA PRO A 103 -11.15 -10.22 -7.31
C PRO A 103 -12.14 -11.38 -7.43
N PRO A 104 -11.78 -12.61 -6.99
CA PRO A 104 -12.72 -13.73 -6.95
C PRO A 104 -13.70 -13.57 -5.79
N ILE A 105 -14.72 -12.72 -5.96
CA ILE A 105 -15.70 -12.35 -4.92
C ILE A 105 -16.41 -13.60 -4.35
N ASN A 106 -16.66 -14.63 -5.19
CA ASN A 106 -17.36 -15.86 -4.79
C ASN A 106 -16.60 -16.76 -3.79
N ASN A 107 -15.34 -16.48 -3.49
CA ASN A 107 -14.55 -17.29 -2.54
C ASN A 107 -14.41 -16.65 -1.15
N LEU A 108 -14.87 -15.41 -0.96
CA LEU A 108 -14.69 -14.69 0.30
C LEU A 108 -15.77 -15.02 1.36
N GLU A 109 -16.91 -15.57 0.96
CA GLU A 109 -17.97 -16.01 1.88
C GLU A 109 -17.62 -17.30 2.65
N LYS A 110 -16.53 -17.99 2.29
CA LYS A 110 -16.18 -19.29 2.90
C LYS A 110 -15.26 -19.20 4.12
N ASP A 111 -14.46 -18.13 4.24
CA ASP A 111 -13.45 -18.03 5.30
C ASP A 111 -13.99 -17.45 6.62
N GLU A 112 -15.18 -16.82 6.61
CA GLU A 112 -15.83 -16.35 7.85
C GLU A 112 -16.62 -17.45 8.60
N GLY A 113 -16.74 -18.65 8.00
CA GLY A 113 -17.55 -19.75 8.52
C GLY A 113 -16.81 -20.81 9.36
N GLU A 114 -15.48 -20.81 9.42
CA GLU A 114 -14.69 -21.92 10.01
C GLU A 114 -13.99 -21.60 11.34
N ILE A 115 -14.50 -20.65 12.13
CA ILE A 115 -14.02 -20.40 13.51
C ILE A 115 -15.02 -20.87 14.60
N ASN A 116 -16.10 -21.56 14.22
CA ASN A 116 -17.01 -22.20 15.18
C ASN A 116 -17.31 -23.65 14.75
N GLY A 117 -16.33 -24.53 14.94
CA GLY A 117 -16.46 -25.99 14.81
C GLY A 117 -15.58 -26.70 15.82
#